data_AF-A0A7S2U5I1-F1
#
_entry.id   AF-A0A7S2U5I1-F1
#
_cell.length_a   1.000
_cell.length_b   1.000
_cell.length_c   1.000
_cell.angle_alpha   90.00
_cell.angle_beta   90.00
_cell.angle_gamma   90.00
#
_symmetry.space_group_name_H-M   'P 1'
#
loop_
_entity.id
_entity.type
_entity.pdbx_description
1 polymer ?
#
loop_
_entity_poly.entity_id
_entity_poly.type
_entity_poly.pdbx_seq_one_letter_code
_entity_poly.pdbx_strand_id
1 'polypeptide(L)'
;NNQQQQQQQHSPPKASLIVVNHVGFAELLYLASRDGCCFVSKAENRSLPVIGRVAEVMQCIFVDRGDTTQHGGGGAATSSPTSKSTTTKTMEDILERAQAEPGTWPPLALCPEGTTTTGHCLIQMRTGAFTPGLPVQPVMARVPFSPIHGYDPSFSAVPIVQHVLLLMTQPMNHLHITHLNVYTPNDDEKKDAKLFANNVRQRMADVVGYPTYNLTFFDKLPYERSEQQRELGRNRWMEKNGGVLPTPPVFSQDAFGTPLESAKSK
;
A
#
# COMPACT_ATOMS: atom_id res chain seq x y z
N ASN A 1 -10.79 -21.67 23.86
CA ASN A 1 -11.10 -20.86 22.66
C ASN A 1 -10.28 -19.59 22.48
N ASN A 2 -10.09 -18.71 23.49
CA ASN A 2 -9.29 -17.48 23.30
C ASN A 2 -7.78 -17.70 23.03
N GLN A 3 -7.18 -18.76 23.57
CA GLN A 3 -5.76 -19.06 23.35
C GLN A 3 -5.46 -19.59 21.93
N GLN A 4 -6.39 -20.31 21.29
CA GLN A 4 -6.23 -20.78 19.91
C GLN A 4 -6.41 -19.66 18.87
N GLN A 5 -7.27 -18.68 19.14
CA GLN A 5 -7.39 -17.48 18.30
C GLN A 5 -6.17 -16.55 18.42
N GLN A 6 -5.58 -16.42 19.62
CA GLN A 6 -4.33 -15.67 19.81
C GLN A 6 -3.11 -16.36 19.19
N GLN A 7 -3.07 -17.70 19.17
CA GLN A 7 -2.00 -18.46 18.52
C GLN A 7 -2.05 -18.38 16.98
N GLN A 8 -3.22 -18.23 16.37
CA GLN A 8 -3.32 -17.99 14.91
C GLN A 8 -2.84 -16.60 14.49
N GLN A 9 -2.90 -15.59 15.38
CA GLN A 9 -2.41 -14.23 15.10
C GLN A 9 -0.88 -14.09 15.07
N HIS A 10 -0.12 -15.09 15.51
CA HIS A 10 1.33 -15.02 15.69
C HIS A 10 2.12 -15.98 14.79
N SER A 11 1.50 -16.52 13.74
CA SER A 11 2.24 -17.38 12.80
C SER A 11 3.13 -16.52 11.89
N PRO A 12 4.42 -16.86 11.71
CA PRO A 12 5.29 -16.15 10.78
C PRO A 12 4.73 -16.21 9.35
N PRO A 13 5.11 -15.29 8.46
CA PRO A 13 4.66 -15.27 7.08
C PRO A 13 4.89 -16.63 6.40
N LYS A 14 3.83 -17.17 5.80
CA LYS A 14 3.86 -18.50 5.17
C LYS A 14 4.24 -18.45 3.68
N ALA A 15 4.52 -17.27 3.14
CA ALA A 15 4.98 -17.05 1.77
C ALA A 15 6.09 -15.99 1.74
N SER A 16 6.99 -16.09 0.75
CA SER A 16 8.11 -15.15 0.56
C SER A 16 7.64 -13.74 0.20
N LEU A 17 6.46 -13.60 -0.39
CA LEU A 17 5.85 -12.33 -0.74
C LEU A 17 4.64 -12.03 0.15
N ILE A 18 4.64 -10.86 0.77
CA ILE A 18 3.53 -10.35 1.56
C ILE A 18 2.93 -9.15 0.84
N VAL A 19 1.61 -9.14 0.70
CA VAL A 19 0.88 -8.00 0.13
C VAL A 19 -0.01 -7.39 1.19
N VAL A 20 0.22 -6.11 1.48
CA VAL A 20 -0.49 -5.38 2.54
C VAL A 20 -1.17 -4.15 1.96
N ASN A 21 -2.39 -3.84 2.39
CA ASN A 21 -2.99 -2.53 2.09
C ASN A 21 -2.19 -1.44 2.81
N HIS A 22 -2.17 -0.22 2.26
CA HIS A 22 -1.25 0.80 2.75
C HIS A 22 -2.01 1.96 3.38
N VAL A 23 -1.97 2.03 4.70
CA VAL A 23 -2.68 3.03 5.51
C VAL A 23 -1.73 4.01 6.20
N GLY A 24 -0.44 3.71 6.26
CA GLY A 24 0.57 4.58 6.83
C GLY A 24 1.93 3.93 6.99
N PHE A 25 2.67 4.31 8.03
CA PHE A 25 3.98 3.74 8.33
C PHE A 25 3.93 2.72 9.47
N ALA A 26 2.88 2.74 10.30
CA ALA A 26 2.77 1.90 11.49
C ALA A 26 2.68 0.41 11.12
N GLU A 27 1.96 0.06 10.06
CA GLU A 27 1.90 -1.31 9.56
C GLU A 27 3.25 -1.80 9.04
N LEU A 28 4.06 -0.93 8.44
CA LEU A 28 5.40 -1.29 7.97
C LEU A 28 6.32 -1.58 9.16
N LEU A 29 6.26 -0.77 10.21
CA LEU A 29 7.00 -1.00 11.45
C LEU A 29 6.56 -2.30 12.14
N TYR A 30 5.26 -2.61 12.12
CA TYR A 30 4.75 -3.89 12.62
C TYR A 30 5.33 -5.06 11.81
N LEU A 31 5.20 -5.04 10.48
CA LEU A 31 5.70 -6.12 9.61
C LEU A 31 7.22 -6.29 9.72
N ALA A 32 7.97 -5.19 9.86
CA ALA A 32 9.41 -5.24 10.10
C ALA A 32 9.74 -5.92 11.44
N SER A 33 9.10 -5.49 12.52
CA SER A 33 9.44 -5.91 13.88
C SER A 33 8.87 -7.28 14.28
N ARG A 34 7.70 -7.65 13.77
CA ARG A 34 7.00 -8.89 14.12
C ARG A 34 7.17 -9.98 13.10
N ASP A 35 7.12 -9.62 11.82
CA ASP A 35 7.16 -10.59 10.72
C ASP A 35 8.55 -10.68 10.08
N GLY A 36 9.51 -9.87 10.53
CA GLY A 36 10.89 -9.88 10.01
C GLY A 36 10.98 -9.46 8.54
N CYS A 37 10.05 -8.63 8.08
CA CYS A 37 9.93 -8.30 6.66
C CYS A 37 10.96 -7.28 6.19
N CYS A 38 11.30 -7.39 4.91
CA CYS A 38 11.96 -6.35 4.13
C CYS A 38 10.96 -5.66 3.20
N PHE A 39 11.32 -4.51 2.63
CA PHE A 39 10.40 -3.68 1.83
C PHE A 39 11.04 -3.18 0.55
N VAL A 40 10.20 -2.68 -0.35
CA VAL A 40 10.64 -1.83 -1.47
C VAL A 40 10.57 -0.37 -1.02
N SER A 41 11.71 0.31 -1.02
CA SER A 41 11.86 1.70 -0.58
C SER A 41 12.30 2.60 -1.73
N LYS A 42 11.92 3.88 -1.65
CA LYS A 42 12.50 4.93 -2.51
C LYS A 42 14.02 5.02 -2.29
N ALA A 43 14.80 5.21 -3.35
CA ALA A 43 16.26 5.30 -3.28
C ALA A 43 16.72 6.48 -2.40
N GLU A 44 15.97 7.58 -2.41
CA GLU A 44 16.23 8.78 -1.61
C GLU A 44 16.13 8.48 -0.10
N ASN A 45 15.34 7.48 0.31
CA ASN A 45 15.26 7.10 1.73
C ASN A 45 16.60 6.55 2.25
N ARG A 46 17.50 6.12 1.36
CA ARG A 46 18.84 5.63 1.73
C ARG A 46 19.69 6.71 2.38
N SER A 47 19.49 7.98 2.03
CA SER A 47 20.25 9.10 2.59
C SER A 47 19.68 9.64 3.91
N LEU A 48 18.49 9.17 4.34
CA LEU A 48 17.89 9.62 5.58
C LEU A 48 18.63 9.04 6.80
N PRO A 49 18.99 9.87 7.79
CA PRO A 49 19.66 9.38 9.00
C PRO A 49 18.72 8.42 9.76
N VAL A 50 19.30 7.35 10.31
CA VAL A 50 18.59 6.24 10.99
C VAL A 50 17.71 5.41 10.04
N ILE A 51 16.75 6.01 9.32
CA ILE A 51 15.81 5.32 8.42
C ILE A 51 16.56 4.60 7.30
N GLY A 52 17.52 5.27 6.65
CA GLY A 52 18.32 4.67 5.58
C GLY A 52 19.12 3.47 6.08
N ARG A 53 19.69 3.57 7.29
CA ARG A 53 20.48 2.48 7.88
C ARG A 53 19.62 1.28 8.27
N VAL A 54 18.43 1.53 8.83
CA VAL A 54 17.46 0.48 9.13
C VAL A 54 16.99 -0.20 7.84
N ALA A 55 16.67 0.56 6.79
CA ALA A 55 16.29 0.01 5.49
C ALA A 55 17.41 -0.84 4.85
N GLU A 56 18.68 -0.45 4.99
CA GLU A 56 19.82 -1.26 4.54
C GLU A 56 19.97 -2.57 5.33
N VAL A 57 19.86 -2.52 6.67
CA VAL A 57 19.97 -3.71 7.53
C VAL A 57 18.82 -4.68 7.28
N MET A 58 17.61 -4.17 7.03
CA MET A 58 16.46 -4.98 6.63
C MET A 58 16.55 -5.49 5.18
N GLN A 59 17.64 -5.21 4.45
CA GLN A 59 17.83 -5.60 3.06
C GLN A 59 16.71 -5.08 2.13
N CYS A 60 16.22 -3.86 2.31
CA CYS A 60 15.19 -3.29 1.43
C CYS A 60 15.68 -3.17 -0.04
N ILE A 61 14.77 -3.40 -0.99
CA ILE A 61 15.02 -3.09 -2.41
C ILE A 61 14.86 -1.58 -2.58
N PHE A 62 15.89 -0.88 -3.05
CA PHE A 62 15.83 0.56 -3.30
C PHE A 62 15.47 0.84 -4.76
N VAL A 63 14.45 1.66 -4.97
CA VAL A 63 13.96 2.03 -6.30
C VAL A 63 14.23 3.50 -6.54
N ASP A 64 15.09 3.78 -7.50
CA ASP A 64 15.25 5.12 -8.06
C ASP A 64 14.15 5.34 -9.10
N ARG A 65 13.15 6.13 -8.72
CA ARG A 65 12.12 6.62 -9.64
C ARG A 65 12.54 8.00 -10.13
N GLY A 66 13.73 8.10 -10.74
CA GLY A 66 14.23 9.35 -11.31
C GLY A 66 13.11 10.08 -12.06
N ASP A 67 12.95 11.37 -11.76
CA ASP A 67 11.84 12.27 -12.11
C ASP A 67 10.70 11.64 -12.94
N THR A 68 10.01 10.67 -12.35
CA THR A 68 8.89 9.98 -13.02
C THR A 68 7.61 10.80 -12.85
N THR A 69 7.73 12.13 -12.95
CA THR A 69 6.60 13.04 -13.13
C THR A 69 6.13 13.06 -14.58
N GLN A 70 6.86 12.46 -15.53
CA GLN A 70 6.50 12.52 -16.95
C GLN A 70 6.02 11.23 -17.61
N HIS A 71 6.34 10.01 -17.15
CA HIS A 71 5.94 8.79 -17.88
C HIS A 71 5.32 7.73 -16.97
N GLY A 72 3.99 7.72 -16.89
CA GLY A 72 3.23 6.68 -16.22
C GLY A 72 1.91 6.37 -16.94
N GLY A 73 1.93 5.39 -17.84
CA GLY A 73 0.71 4.67 -18.27
C GLY A 73 0.59 4.40 -19.77
N GLY A 74 1.07 3.23 -20.21
CA GLY A 74 0.51 2.45 -21.32
C GLY A 74 0.44 3.07 -22.72
N GLY A 75 1.37 2.65 -23.59
CA GLY A 75 1.22 2.75 -25.04
C GLY A 75 2.02 3.86 -25.70
N ALA A 76 2.80 3.46 -26.71
CA ALA A 76 3.60 4.27 -27.63
C ALA A 76 4.88 4.93 -27.08
N ALA A 77 5.95 4.64 -27.82
CA ALA A 77 7.32 5.09 -27.65
C ALA A 77 7.48 6.60 -27.38
N THR A 78 8.23 6.93 -26.33
CA THR A 78 9.28 7.96 -26.39
C THR A 78 10.30 7.68 -25.28
N SER A 79 11.56 7.91 -25.61
CA SER A 79 12.73 7.28 -25.02
C SER A 79 13.50 8.24 -24.13
N SER A 80 13.54 7.94 -22.82
CA SER A 80 14.62 8.36 -21.93
C SER A 80 15.35 7.08 -21.43
N PRO A 81 16.69 6.95 -21.54
CA PRO A 81 17.36 5.65 -21.43
C PRO A 81 17.44 5.08 -20.01
N THR A 82 17.33 5.92 -18.97
CA THR A 82 17.68 5.53 -17.60
C THR A 82 16.50 4.97 -16.79
N SER A 83 15.28 5.45 -17.02
CA SER A 83 14.10 5.15 -16.18
C SER A 83 13.49 3.75 -16.43
N LYS A 84 13.61 3.22 -17.67
CA LYS A 84 13.20 1.84 -17.98
C LYS A 84 14.08 0.80 -17.28
N SER A 85 15.37 1.11 -17.09
CA SER A 85 16.35 0.19 -16.49
C SER A 85 16.05 -0.09 -15.02
N THR A 86 15.72 0.93 -14.22
CA THR A 86 15.48 0.77 -12.77
C THR A 86 14.19 0.00 -12.45
N THR A 87 13.14 0.20 -13.24
CA THR A 87 11.88 -0.56 -13.06
C THR A 87 12.10 -2.04 -13.38
N THR A 88 12.87 -2.35 -14.43
CA THR A 88 13.24 -3.73 -14.78
C THR A 88 14.06 -4.38 -13.66
N LYS A 89 15.09 -3.68 -13.15
CA LYS A 89 15.90 -4.18 -12.03
C LYS A 89 15.09 -4.47 -10.78
N THR A 90 14.15 -3.59 -10.42
CA THR A 90 13.27 -3.80 -9.26
C THR A 90 12.44 -5.08 -9.43
N MET A 91 11.96 -5.36 -10.64
CA MET A 91 11.19 -6.57 -10.92
C MET A 91 12.07 -7.82 -10.88
N GLU A 92 13.31 -7.75 -11.37
CA GLU A 92 14.30 -8.83 -11.25
C GLU A 92 14.60 -9.15 -9.78
N ASP A 93 14.86 -8.14 -8.95
CA ASP A 93 15.11 -8.30 -7.50
C ASP A 93 13.90 -8.92 -6.79
N ILE A 94 12.67 -8.52 -7.17
CA ILE A 94 11.44 -9.13 -6.63
C ILE A 94 11.33 -10.61 -7.03
N LEU A 95 11.60 -10.92 -8.30
CA LEU A 95 11.55 -12.29 -8.82
C LEU A 95 12.58 -13.18 -8.12
N GLU A 96 13.82 -12.70 -7.97
CA GLU A 96 14.88 -13.41 -7.27
C GLU A 96 14.46 -13.77 -5.85
N ARG A 97 13.94 -12.80 -5.09
CA ARG A 97 13.51 -13.03 -3.70
C ARG A 97 12.30 -13.94 -3.59
N ALA A 98 11.38 -13.86 -4.55
CA ALA A 98 10.20 -14.71 -4.57
C ALA A 98 10.53 -16.17 -4.83
N GLN A 99 11.55 -16.43 -5.67
CA GLN A 99 11.96 -17.77 -6.10
C GLN A 99 13.06 -18.40 -5.24
N ALA A 100 13.74 -17.61 -4.41
CA ALA A 100 14.79 -18.11 -3.55
C ALA A 100 14.29 -19.16 -2.54
N GLU A 101 15.19 -20.07 -2.16
CA GLU A 101 14.91 -21.09 -1.14
C GLU A 101 14.50 -20.45 0.19
N PRO A 102 13.55 -21.05 0.93
CA PRO A 102 13.09 -20.52 2.21
C PRO A 102 14.26 -20.21 3.17
N GLY A 103 14.29 -18.98 3.70
CA GLY A 103 15.34 -18.52 4.62
C GLY A 103 16.54 -17.85 3.95
N THR A 104 16.64 -17.86 2.61
CA THR A 104 17.68 -17.10 1.89
C THR A 104 17.50 -15.60 2.07
N TRP A 105 16.26 -15.14 2.00
CA TRP A 105 15.87 -13.75 2.17
C TRP A 105 14.78 -13.62 3.24
N PRO A 106 14.72 -12.49 3.95
CA PRO A 106 13.53 -12.14 4.72
C PRO A 106 12.32 -12.01 3.78
N PRO A 107 11.08 -12.30 4.27
CA PRO A 107 9.87 -12.07 3.49
C PRO A 107 9.81 -10.63 2.95
N LEU A 108 9.44 -10.47 1.68
CA LEU A 108 9.31 -9.17 1.05
C LEU A 108 7.87 -8.67 1.14
N ALA A 109 7.67 -7.64 1.97
CA ALA A 109 6.40 -6.95 2.10
C ALA A 109 6.26 -5.82 1.06
N LEU A 110 5.14 -5.85 0.37
CA LEU A 110 4.79 -4.94 -0.72
C LEU A 110 3.45 -4.29 -0.43
N CYS A 111 3.37 -2.99 -0.69
CA CYS A 111 2.14 -2.20 -0.69
C CYS A 111 1.69 -2.00 -2.14
N PRO A 112 0.97 -2.95 -2.75
CA PRO A 112 0.70 -2.91 -4.19
C PRO A 112 -0.21 -1.74 -4.60
N GLU A 113 -0.92 -1.09 -3.68
CA GLU A 113 -1.62 0.18 -3.94
C GLU A 113 -0.67 1.27 -4.47
N GLY A 114 0.60 1.23 -4.06
CA GLY A 114 1.64 2.17 -4.49
C GLY A 114 1.46 3.59 -3.94
N THR A 115 0.53 3.80 -3.03
CA THR A 115 0.31 5.02 -2.24
C THR A 115 -0.45 4.65 -0.97
N THR A 116 -0.48 5.56 0.01
CA THR A 116 -1.29 5.40 1.21
C THR A 116 -2.73 5.88 1.00
N THR A 117 -3.67 5.17 1.61
CA THR A 117 -5.11 5.46 1.62
C THR A 117 -5.62 5.62 3.05
N THR A 118 -6.88 6.03 3.19
CA THR A 118 -7.53 6.17 4.50
C THR A 118 -7.93 4.83 5.12
N GLY A 119 -7.72 3.70 4.43
CA GLY A 119 -8.02 2.37 4.98
C GLY A 119 -9.51 2.04 5.11
N HIS A 120 -10.37 2.68 4.29
CA HIS A 120 -11.81 2.39 4.20
C HIS A 120 -12.22 1.76 2.85
N CYS A 121 -11.28 1.57 1.94
CA CYS A 121 -11.47 0.91 0.66
C CYS A 121 -10.15 0.34 0.17
N LEU A 122 -10.19 -0.55 -0.83
CA LEU A 122 -8.99 -0.99 -1.54
C LEU A 122 -8.99 -0.43 -2.96
N ILE A 123 -7.91 0.27 -3.31
CA ILE A 123 -7.73 0.85 -4.64
C ILE A 123 -7.06 -0.15 -5.61
N GLN A 124 -6.76 0.26 -6.83
CA GLN A 124 -6.10 -0.60 -7.79
C GLN A 124 -4.70 -1.02 -7.33
N MET A 125 -4.42 -2.31 -7.40
CA MET A 125 -3.11 -2.87 -7.10
C MET A 125 -2.21 -2.89 -8.34
N ARG A 126 -0.95 -2.46 -8.16
CA ARG A 126 0.12 -2.64 -9.12
C ARG A 126 0.52 -4.10 -9.19
N THR A 127 0.92 -4.56 -10.37
CA THR A 127 1.15 -5.98 -10.65
C THR A 127 2.50 -6.51 -10.20
N GLY A 128 3.44 -5.66 -9.73
CA GLY A 128 4.82 -6.08 -9.46
C GLY A 128 4.95 -7.24 -8.47
N ALA A 129 4.11 -7.27 -7.43
CA ALA A 129 4.06 -8.37 -6.47
C ALA A 129 3.49 -9.69 -7.04
N PHE A 130 2.77 -9.60 -8.16
CA PHE A 130 1.96 -10.67 -8.74
C PHE A 130 2.57 -11.22 -10.04
N THR A 131 3.47 -10.47 -10.70
CA THR A 131 4.23 -10.90 -11.87
C THR A 131 4.94 -12.24 -11.70
N PRO A 132 5.51 -12.59 -10.53
CA PRO A 132 6.15 -13.90 -10.33
C PRO A 132 5.21 -15.11 -10.46
N GLY A 133 3.89 -14.93 -10.34
CA GLY A 133 2.92 -16.04 -10.36
C GLY A 133 3.10 -17.02 -9.20
N LEU A 134 3.66 -16.56 -8.08
CA LEU A 134 3.91 -17.36 -6.87
C LEU A 134 2.89 -17.04 -5.78
N PRO A 135 2.71 -17.94 -4.78
CA PRO A 135 1.83 -17.67 -3.65
C PRO A 135 2.21 -16.38 -2.92
N VAL A 136 1.19 -15.61 -2.52
CA VAL A 136 1.35 -14.41 -1.71
C VAL A 136 0.62 -14.55 -0.39
N GLN A 137 1.13 -13.90 0.65
CA GLN A 137 0.48 -13.78 1.96
C GLN A 137 -0.24 -12.43 2.03
N PRO A 138 -1.58 -12.37 1.90
CA PRO A 138 -2.31 -11.12 2.05
C PRO A 138 -2.39 -10.73 3.51
N VAL A 139 -2.24 -9.44 3.80
CA VAL A 139 -2.33 -8.86 5.13
C VAL A 139 -3.21 -7.61 5.08
N MET A 140 -4.12 -7.49 6.04
CA MET A 140 -4.95 -6.31 6.21
C MET A 140 -4.50 -5.52 7.45
N ALA A 141 -4.13 -4.26 7.23
CA ALA A 141 -3.87 -3.25 8.25
C ALA A 141 -5.06 -2.30 8.36
N ARG A 142 -5.55 -2.10 9.58
CA ARG A 142 -6.61 -1.14 9.90
C ARG A 142 -6.18 -0.25 11.05
N VAL A 143 -6.42 1.05 10.90
CA VAL A 143 -6.12 2.08 11.90
C VAL A 143 -7.43 2.77 12.29
N PRO A 144 -8.15 2.25 13.30
CA PRO A 144 -9.43 2.83 13.69
C PRO A 144 -9.25 4.28 14.21
N PHE A 145 -9.89 5.26 13.56
CA PHE A 145 -10.14 6.62 14.04
C PHE A 145 -10.82 6.70 15.44
N SER A 146 -10.22 7.37 16.41
CA SER A 146 -10.90 7.58 17.70
C SER A 146 -11.72 8.89 17.66
N PRO A 147 -13.06 8.88 17.80
CA PRO A 147 -13.87 10.09 17.94
C PRO A 147 -13.53 10.90 19.18
N ILE A 148 -13.01 10.24 20.23
CA ILE A 148 -12.56 10.90 21.46
C ILE A 148 -11.28 11.71 21.20
N HIS A 149 -10.36 11.16 20.41
CA HIS A 149 -9.08 11.80 20.13
C HIS A 149 -9.15 12.76 18.93
N GLY A 150 -10.10 12.54 18.02
CA GLY A 150 -10.43 13.46 16.93
C GLY A 150 -9.44 13.48 15.76
N TYR A 151 -8.37 12.69 15.79
CA TYR A 151 -7.40 12.59 14.71
C TYR A 151 -7.40 11.19 14.08
N ASP A 152 -7.38 11.15 12.75
CA ASP A 152 -7.30 9.92 11.94
C ASP A 152 -5.85 9.45 11.85
N PRO A 153 -5.52 8.23 12.35
CA PRO A 153 -4.17 7.72 12.30
C PRO A 153 -3.71 7.29 10.90
N SER A 154 -4.60 7.25 9.89
CA SER A 154 -4.22 6.99 8.52
C SER A 154 -3.38 8.13 7.93
N PHE A 155 -2.32 7.78 7.20
CA PHE A 155 -1.44 8.76 6.57
C PHE A 155 -1.92 9.07 5.15
N SER A 156 -2.64 10.17 4.96
CA SER A 156 -3.12 10.58 3.64
C SER A 156 -2.29 11.72 3.02
N ALA A 157 -2.70 12.98 3.17
CA ALA A 157 -2.10 14.16 2.51
C ALA A 157 -1.49 15.18 3.50
N VAL A 158 -1.35 14.80 4.78
CA VAL A 158 -0.76 15.65 5.82
C VAL A 158 0.77 15.50 5.80
N PRO A 159 1.57 16.58 6.02
CA PRO A 159 3.01 16.46 6.14
C PRO A 159 3.41 15.48 7.26
N ILE A 160 4.41 14.64 7.03
CA ILE A 160 4.77 13.56 7.96
C ILE A 160 5.09 14.05 9.38
N VAL A 161 5.79 15.19 9.52
CA VAL A 161 6.11 15.78 10.83
C VAL A 161 4.83 16.21 11.55
N GLN A 162 3.93 16.90 10.84
CA GLN A 162 2.63 17.28 11.40
C GLN A 162 1.81 16.04 11.78
N HIS A 163 1.82 15.01 10.94
CA HIS A 163 1.10 13.77 11.20
C HIS A 163 1.62 13.05 12.45
N VAL A 164 2.94 12.92 12.61
CA VAL A 164 3.56 12.33 13.81
C VAL A 164 3.24 13.15 15.06
N LEU A 165 3.34 14.48 15.00
CA LEU A 165 3.00 15.33 16.15
C LEU A 165 1.53 15.17 16.57
N LEU A 166 0.60 15.08 15.62
CA LEU A 166 -0.83 14.86 15.90
C LEU A 166 -1.10 13.45 16.46
N LEU A 167 -0.40 12.41 15.97
CA LEU A 167 -0.47 11.09 16.59
C LEU A 167 -0.01 11.12 18.05
N MET A 168 1.00 11.93 18.38
CA MET A 168 1.52 12.10 19.73
C MET A 168 0.59 12.87 20.67
N THR A 169 -0.40 13.61 20.14
CA THR A 169 -1.43 14.24 20.98
C THR A 169 -2.52 13.25 21.39
N GLN A 170 -2.53 12.04 20.84
CA GLN A 170 -3.46 10.97 21.20
C GLN A 170 -2.79 10.07 22.27
N PRO A 171 -3.44 9.83 23.44
CA PRO A 171 -2.85 8.99 24.49
C PRO A 171 -2.67 7.53 24.06
N MET A 172 -3.46 7.08 23.08
CA MET A 172 -3.33 5.76 22.48
C MET A 172 -3.77 5.78 21.01
N ASN A 173 -3.08 4.99 20.20
CA ASN A 173 -3.41 4.70 18.81
C ASN A 173 -3.49 3.18 18.63
N HIS A 174 -4.42 2.71 17.81
CA HIS A 174 -4.61 1.29 17.56
C HIS A 174 -4.21 0.93 16.12
N LEU A 175 -3.52 -0.19 15.97
CA LEU A 175 -3.22 -0.82 14.69
C LEU A 175 -3.70 -2.26 14.76
N HIS A 176 -4.63 -2.62 13.89
CA HIS A 176 -5.16 -3.98 13.78
C HIS A 176 -4.56 -4.62 12.53
N ILE A 177 -3.75 -5.66 12.72
CA ILE A 177 -3.17 -6.46 11.64
C ILE A 177 -3.91 -7.79 11.56
N THR A 178 -4.27 -8.21 10.36
CA THR A 178 -4.91 -9.50 10.10
C THR A 178 -4.20 -10.17 8.93
N HIS A 179 -3.47 -11.25 9.21
CA HIS A 179 -2.90 -12.12 8.19
C HIS A 179 -4.00 -13.03 7.66
N LEU A 180 -4.25 -12.97 6.35
CA LEU A 180 -5.22 -13.85 5.69
C LEU A 180 -4.58 -15.21 5.43
N ASN A 181 -5.33 -16.15 4.86
CA ASN A 181 -4.70 -17.37 4.34
C ASN A 181 -3.82 -17.03 3.11
N VAL A 182 -2.72 -17.77 2.95
CA VAL A 182 -1.89 -17.69 1.74
C VAL A 182 -2.77 -17.89 0.51
N TYR A 183 -2.63 -16.99 -0.46
CA TYR A 183 -3.32 -17.06 -1.73
C TYR A 183 -2.38 -17.66 -2.77
N THR A 184 -2.74 -18.85 -3.28
CA THR A 184 -2.00 -19.53 -4.35
C THR A 184 -2.68 -19.24 -5.69
N PRO A 185 -1.97 -18.67 -6.67
CA PRO A 185 -2.57 -18.35 -7.96
C PRO A 185 -2.89 -19.62 -8.77
N ASN A 186 -4.00 -19.58 -9.48
CA ASN A 186 -4.35 -20.58 -10.50
C ASN A 186 -3.57 -20.36 -11.81
N ASP A 187 -3.74 -21.24 -12.79
CA ASP A 187 -2.96 -21.19 -14.03
C ASP A 187 -3.28 -19.98 -14.94
N ASP A 188 -4.45 -19.37 -14.80
CA ASP A 188 -4.80 -18.14 -15.51
C ASP A 188 -4.19 -16.92 -14.82
N GLU A 189 -4.22 -16.88 -13.49
CA GLU A 189 -3.61 -15.84 -12.66
C GLU A 189 -2.08 -15.82 -12.81
N LYS A 190 -1.44 -16.98 -12.99
CA LYS A 190 0.00 -17.06 -13.31
C LYS A 190 0.35 -16.42 -14.65
N LYS A 191 -0.58 -16.41 -15.60
CA LYS A 191 -0.40 -15.80 -16.94
C LYS A 191 -0.80 -14.32 -16.96
N ASP A 192 -1.75 -13.92 -16.11
CA ASP A 192 -2.24 -12.55 -15.99
C ASP A 192 -2.08 -12.01 -14.57
N ALA A 193 -0.99 -11.27 -14.35
CA ALA A 193 -0.69 -10.62 -13.08
C ALA A 193 -1.75 -9.56 -12.67
N LYS A 194 -2.50 -8.97 -13.62
CA LYS A 194 -3.59 -8.04 -13.28
C LYS A 194 -4.79 -8.80 -12.74
N LEU A 195 -5.13 -9.93 -13.35
CA LEU A 195 -6.17 -10.83 -12.85
C LEU A 195 -5.82 -11.29 -11.43
N PHE A 196 -4.58 -11.75 -11.23
CA PHE A 196 -4.11 -12.17 -9.91
C PHE A 196 -4.22 -11.04 -8.88
N ALA A 197 -3.73 -9.84 -9.21
CA ALA A 197 -3.83 -8.67 -8.32
C ALA A 197 -5.28 -8.32 -7.97
N ASN A 198 -6.19 -8.37 -8.94
CA ASN A 198 -7.60 -8.06 -8.74
C ASN A 198 -8.30 -9.10 -7.85
N ASN A 199 -8.02 -10.38 -8.04
CA ASN A 199 -8.61 -11.45 -7.23
C ASN A 199 -8.10 -11.42 -5.80
N VAL A 200 -6.80 -11.18 -5.60
CA VAL A 200 -6.22 -10.99 -4.26
C VAL A 200 -6.83 -9.76 -3.58
N ARG A 201 -6.95 -8.64 -4.29
CA ARG A 201 -7.64 -7.44 -3.79
C ARG A 201 -9.07 -7.74 -3.38
N GLN A 202 -9.83 -8.45 -4.22
CA GLN A 202 -11.22 -8.79 -3.92
C GLN A 202 -11.30 -9.69 -2.69
N ARG A 203 -10.42 -10.70 -2.59
CA ARG A 203 -10.35 -11.57 -1.43
C ARG A 203 -10.03 -10.81 -0.14
N MET A 204 -9.10 -9.85 -0.20
CA MET A 204 -8.78 -8.96 0.91
C MET A 204 -9.99 -8.12 1.31
N ALA A 205 -10.68 -7.52 0.34
CA ALA A 205 -11.87 -6.70 0.54
C ALA A 205 -13.02 -7.48 1.17
N ASP A 206 -13.31 -8.70 0.69
CA ASP A 206 -14.41 -9.55 1.19
C ASP A 206 -14.24 -9.90 2.67
N VAL A 207 -12.99 -10.10 3.13
CA VAL A 207 -12.70 -10.46 4.54
C VAL A 207 -12.99 -9.29 5.48
N VAL A 208 -12.77 -8.05 5.04
CA VAL A 208 -12.99 -6.85 5.87
C VAL A 208 -14.30 -6.13 5.57
N GLY A 209 -15.04 -6.54 4.53
CA GLY A 209 -16.27 -5.89 4.07
C GLY A 209 -16.05 -4.52 3.43
N TYR A 210 -14.91 -4.31 2.76
CA TYR A 210 -14.57 -3.02 2.16
C TYR A 210 -14.96 -2.95 0.67
N PRO A 211 -15.37 -1.78 0.17
CA PRO A 211 -15.53 -1.58 -1.26
C PRO A 211 -14.16 -1.55 -1.96
N THR A 212 -14.15 -1.97 -3.22
CA THR A 212 -12.99 -1.84 -4.11
C THR A 212 -13.25 -0.77 -5.15
N TYR A 213 -12.22 0.01 -5.49
CA TYR A 213 -12.31 1.05 -6.51
C TYR A 213 -11.15 0.95 -7.50
N ASN A 214 -11.39 1.34 -8.75
CA ASN A 214 -10.36 1.44 -9.79
C ASN A 214 -9.69 2.82 -9.75
N LEU A 215 -9.25 3.20 -8.55
CA LEU A 215 -8.48 4.41 -8.28
C LEU A 215 -6.99 4.08 -8.23
N THR A 216 -6.17 5.07 -8.51
CA THR A 216 -4.71 5.00 -8.57
C THR A 216 -4.10 6.16 -7.79
N PHE A 217 -2.77 6.15 -7.63
CA PHE A 217 -2.04 7.28 -7.05
C PHE A 217 -2.35 8.63 -7.72
N PHE A 218 -2.58 8.65 -9.03
CA PHE A 218 -2.89 9.90 -9.74
C PHE A 218 -4.24 10.51 -9.32
N ASP A 219 -5.17 9.67 -8.86
CA ASP A 219 -6.48 10.12 -8.37
C ASP A 219 -6.37 10.78 -6.99
N LYS A 220 -5.27 10.56 -6.25
CA LYS A 220 -4.96 11.22 -4.98
C LYS A 220 -4.36 12.62 -5.17
N LEU A 221 -3.60 12.83 -6.25
CA LEU A 221 -2.82 14.05 -6.51
C LEU A 221 -3.60 15.38 -6.41
N PRO A 222 -4.88 15.49 -6.82
CA PRO A 222 -5.64 16.74 -6.67
C PRO A 222 -5.82 17.20 -5.21
N TYR A 223 -5.70 16.28 -4.25
CA TYR A 223 -5.85 16.52 -2.81
C TYR A 223 -4.51 16.70 -2.09
N GLU A 224 -3.39 16.55 -2.80
CA GLU A 224 -2.06 16.82 -2.25
C GLU A 224 -1.84 18.32 -2.09
N ARG A 225 -0.93 18.71 -1.18
CA ARG A 225 -0.67 20.13 -0.90
C ARG A 225 0.19 20.84 -1.95
N SER A 226 1.08 20.11 -2.62
CA SER A 226 2.00 20.70 -3.60
C SER A 226 1.27 21.09 -4.88
N GLU A 227 1.37 22.34 -5.32
CA GLU A 227 0.77 22.78 -6.60
C GLU A 227 1.26 21.96 -7.79
N GLN A 228 2.54 21.59 -7.81
CA GLN A 228 3.09 20.74 -8.86
C GLN A 228 2.40 19.37 -8.91
N GLN A 229 2.12 18.79 -7.74
CA GLN A 229 1.41 17.51 -7.64
C GLN A 229 -0.06 17.67 -8.06
N ARG A 230 -0.73 18.72 -7.58
CA ARG A 230 -2.12 19.02 -7.94
C ARG A 230 -2.28 19.25 -9.44
N GLU A 231 -1.36 19.98 -10.06
CA GLU A 231 -1.33 20.22 -11.50
C GLU A 231 -1.14 18.93 -12.29
N LEU A 232 -0.19 18.07 -11.88
CA LEU A 232 -0.02 16.75 -12.47
C LEU A 232 -1.30 15.90 -12.38
N GLY A 233 -1.96 15.95 -11.22
CA GLY A 233 -3.27 15.32 -11.01
C GLY A 233 -4.33 15.86 -11.96
N ARG A 234 -4.49 17.19 -12.05
CA ARG A 234 -5.43 17.85 -12.98
C ARG A 234 -5.18 17.43 -14.42
N ASN A 235 -3.94 17.45 -14.89
CA ASN A 235 -3.60 17.08 -16.26
C ASN A 235 -3.97 15.63 -16.59
N ARG A 236 -3.71 14.69 -15.67
CA ARG A 236 -4.13 13.29 -15.81
C ARG A 236 -5.64 13.12 -15.84
N TRP A 237 -6.37 13.89 -15.03
CA TRP A 237 -7.84 13.89 -15.03
C TRP A 237 -8.42 14.49 -16.31
N MET A 238 -7.78 15.52 -16.87
CA MET A 238 -8.12 16.05 -18.19
C MET A 238 -7.98 14.97 -19.27
N GLU A 239 -6.87 14.23 -19.28
CA GLU A 239 -6.66 13.12 -20.23
C GLU A 239 -7.69 12.00 -20.08
N LYS A 240 -8.03 11.61 -18.83
CA LYS A 240 -8.86 10.43 -18.55
C LYS A 240 -10.36 10.70 -18.66
N ASN A 241 -10.81 11.86 -18.17
CA ASN A 241 -12.23 12.15 -17.90
C ASN A 241 -12.66 13.55 -18.36
N GLY A 242 -11.87 14.23 -19.20
CA GLY A 242 -12.20 15.59 -19.66
C GLY A 242 -12.20 16.65 -18.56
N GLY A 243 -11.54 16.40 -17.43
CA GLY A 243 -11.34 17.38 -16.36
C GLY A 243 -12.40 17.39 -15.26
N VAL A 244 -13.44 16.56 -15.36
CA VAL A 244 -14.47 16.48 -14.33
C VAL A 244 -13.93 15.69 -13.14
N LEU A 245 -13.77 16.36 -11.99
CA LEU A 245 -13.46 15.69 -10.72
C LEU A 245 -14.63 14.77 -10.33
N PRO A 246 -14.36 13.55 -9.86
CA PRO A 246 -15.41 12.67 -9.40
C PRO A 246 -15.98 13.26 -8.11
N THR A 247 -17.26 13.01 -7.83
CA THR A 247 -17.77 13.31 -6.49
C THR A 247 -16.95 12.52 -5.48
N PRO A 248 -16.34 13.16 -4.46
CA PRO A 248 -15.60 12.44 -3.44
C PRO A 248 -16.50 11.36 -2.82
N PRO A 249 -15.98 10.15 -2.53
CA PRO A 249 -16.75 9.16 -1.81
C PRO A 249 -17.21 9.77 -0.48
N VAL A 250 -18.51 9.68 -0.19
CA VAL A 250 -19.06 10.09 1.10
C VAL A 250 -18.64 9.04 2.12
N PHE A 251 -17.77 9.42 3.05
CA PHE A 251 -17.38 8.55 4.16
C PHE A 251 -18.63 8.23 4.98
N SER A 252 -18.99 6.95 5.03
CA SER A 252 -20.24 6.50 5.63
C SER A 252 -20.06 5.98 7.05
N GLN A 253 -18.84 5.79 7.56
CA GLN A 253 -18.58 5.16 8.86
C GLN A 253 -17.32 5.70 9.55
N ASP A 254 -17.35 5.70 10.88
CA ASP A 254 -16.18 5.91 11.74
C ASP A 254 -15.40 4.59 11.95
N ALA A 255 -14.37 4.67 12.75
CA ALA A 255 -13.46 3.58 13.09
C ALA A 255 -14.03 2.38 13.82
N PHE A 256 -15.16 2.57 14.47
CA PHE A 256 -15.86 1.52 15.18
C PHE A 256 -16.89 0.86 14.26
N GLY A 257 -16.92 1.25 12.98
CA GLY A 257 -17.94 0.84 12.02
C GLY A 257 -19.27 1.57 12.23
N THR A 258 -19.29 2.64 13.03
CA THR A 258 -20.50 3.41 13.29
C THR A 258 -20.79 4.29 12.09
N PRO A 259 -22.00 4.27 11.51
CA PRO A 259 -22.31 5.15 10.42
C PRO A 259 -22.10 6.63 10.80
N LEU A 260 -21.29 7.34 10.02
CA LEU A 260 -21.23 8.81 10.09
C LEU A 260 -22.57 9.27 9.53
N GLU A 261 -23.53 9.58 10.41
CA GLU A 261 -24.83 10.10 9.98
C GLU A 261 -24.59 11.21 8.97
N SER A 262 -25.09 11.03 7.75
CA SER A 262 -25.06 12.10 6.76
C SER A 262 -25.69 13.30 7.45
N ALA A 263 -24.94 14.41 7.55
CA ALA A 263 -25.48 15.71 7.91
C ALA A 263 -26.60 16.04 6.91
N LYS A 264 -27.81 15.54 7.20
CA LYS A 264 -29.04 15.82 6.50
C LYS A 264 -29.99 16.35 7.55
N SER A 265 -30.26 17.65 7.42
CA SER A 265 -31.40 18.36 7.99
C SER A 265 -31.37 18.58 9.51
N LYS A 266 -30.73 19.67 9.94
CA LYS A 266 -31.41 20.66 10.77
C LYS A 266 -31.26 22.04 10.14
#